data_AF-A0A9D2LS77-F1
#
_entry.id   AF-A0A9D2LS77-F1
#
_cell.length_a   1.000
_cell.length_b   1.000
_cell.length_c   1.000
_cell.angle_alpha   90.00
_cell.angle_beta   90.00
_cell.angle_gamma   90.00
#
_symmetry.space_group_name_H-M   'P 1'
#
loop_
_entity.id
_entity.type
_entity.pdbx_description
1 polymer ?
#
loop_
_entity_poly.entity_id
_entity_poly.type
_entity_poly.pdbx_seq_one_letter_code
_entity_poly.pdbx_strand_id
1 'polypeptide(L)' 'MREQMPQTNEDPKSYEKCVLCRQTVKIRISQTVSSRKYYVEGAGQLCPACYARVYETWNHGQAGKKAAP' A
#
# COMPACT_ATOMS: atom_id res chain seq x y z
N MET A 1 11.41 40.08 -3.74
CA MET A 1 11.42 38.96 -2.76
C MET A 1 11.32 37.69 -3.59
N ARG A 2 12.26 36.75 -3.48
CA ARG A 2 12.21 35.48 -4.25
C ARG A 2 11.40 34.49 -3.42
N GLU A 3 10.10 34.36 -3.70
CA GLU A 3 9.29 33.28 -3.14
C GLU A 3 9.86 31.94 -3.59
N GLN A 4 10.28 31.15 -2.61
CA GLN A 4 10.96 29.88 -2.79
C GLN A 4 9.97 28.80 -3.20
N MET A 5 10.28 28.13 -4.31
CA MET A 5 9.60 26.97 -4.87
C MET A 5 9.52 25.84 -3.84
N PRO A 6 8.36 25.19 -3.61
CA PRO A 6 8.27 24.07 -2.67
C PRO A 6 9.07 22.88 -3.23
N GLN A 7 10.22 22.62 -2.63
CA GLN A 7 11.01 21.43 -2.87
C GLN A 7 10.24 20.23 -2.34
N THR A 8 9.59 19.48 -3.23
CA THR A 8 8.89 18.23 -2.89
C THR A 8 9.92 17.13 -2.65
N ASN A 9 10.52 17.17 -1.45
CA ASN A 9 11.31 16.07 -0.89
C ASN A 9 10.38 14.88 -0.60
N GLU A 10 9.89 14.22 -1.65
CA GLU A 10 9.09 13.01 -1.56
C GLU A 10 10.00 11.85 -1.14
N ASP A 11 10.37 11.82 0.14
CA ASP A 11 11.21 10.78 0.69
C ASP A 11 10.49 9.42 0.51
N PRO A 12 11.11 8.42 -0.15
CA PRO A 12 10.48 7.14 -0.42
C PRO A 12 10.11 6.38 0.86
N LYS A 13 10.64 6.76 2.03
CA LYS A 13 10.22 6.24 3.34
C LYS A 13 8.87 6.78 3.80
N SER A 14 8.35 7.82 3.17
CA SER A 14 7.04 8.41 3.51
C SER A 14 5.86 7.58 2.99
N TYR A 15 6.13 6.50 2.26
CA TYR A 15 5.15 5.64 1.64
C TYR A 15 5.00 4.31 2.38
N GLU A 16 3.76 3.86 2.53
CA GLU A 16 3.41 2.57 3.11
C GLU A 16 3.93 1.42 2.24
N LYS A 17 4.08 0.24 2.85
CA LYS A 17 4.48 -0.99 2.16
C LYS A 17 3.40 -2.05 2.33
N CYS A 18 3.16 -2.80 1.27
CA CYS A 18 2.25 -3.93 1.31
C CYS A 18 2.77 -5.00 2.28
N VAL A 19 1.96 -5.41 3.25
CA VAL A 19 2.39 -6.43 4.24
C VAL A 19 2.60 -7.82 3.64
N LEU A 20 1.96 -8.13 2.49
CA LEU A 20 2.09 -9.42 1.82
C LEU A 20 3.28 -9.50 0.85
N CYS A 21 3.44 -8.51 -0.04
CA CYS A 21 4.50 -8.53 -1.05
C CYS A 21 5.65 -7.55 -0.78
N ARG A 22 5.56 -6.73 0.28
CA ARG A 22 6.53 -5.68 0.67
C ARG A 22 6.77 -4.58 -0.35
N GLN A 23 5.97 -4.54 -1.42
CA GLN A 23 6.04 -3.48 -2.42
C GLN A 23 5.55 -2.14 -1.84
N THR A 24 6.30 -1.07 -2.10
CA THR A 24 5.89 0.28 -1.73
C THR A 24 4.63 0.67 -2.49
N VAL A 25 3.61 1.11 -1.76
CA VAL A 25 2.37 1.64 -2.33
C VAL A 25 2.40 3.16 -2.31
N LYS A 26 1.74 3.80 -3.27
CA LYS A 26 1.62 5.27 -3.36
C LYS A 26 0.66 5.85 -2.31
N ILE A 27 0.72 5.35 -1.07
CA ILE A 27 -0.08 5.79 0.07
C ILE A 27 0.90 6.33 1.10
N ARG A 28 0.71 7.57 1.55
CA ARG A 28 1.61 8.17 2.52
C ARG A 28 1.33 7.63 3.92
N ILE A 29 2.38 7.35 4.69
CA ILE A 29 2.30 6.97 6.11
C ILE A 29 1.66 8.12 6.93
N SER A 30 1.80 9.37 6.48
CA SER A 30 1.15 10.52 7.11
C SER A 30 -0.36 10.63 6.82
N GLN A 31 -0.90 9.90 5.83
CA GLN A 31 -2.33 9.96 5.50
C GLN A 31 -3.14 9.25 6.59
N THR A 32 -4.31 9.75 6.97
CA THR A 32 -5.16 9.10 7.98
C THR A 32 -5.63 7.72 7.51
N VAL A 33 -5.61 6.73 8.41
CA VAL A 33 -5.97 5.33 8.11
C VAL A 33 -7.36 5.20 7.47
N SER A 34 -8.33 6.03 7.90
CA SER A 34 -9.70 6.03 7.39
C SER A 34 -9.83 6.41 5.91
N SER A 35 -8.82 7.10 5.35
CA SER A 35 -8.80 7.51 3.94
C SER A 35 -7.95 6.57 3.07
N ARG A 36 -7.22 5.63 3.68
CA ARG A 36 -6.34 4.70 2.95
C ARG A 36 -7.18 3.58 2.32
N LYS A 37 -7.22 3.55 0.99
CA LYS A 37 -7.77 2.41 0.25
C LYS A 37 -6.91 1.17 0.52
N TYR A 38 -7.55 0.02 0.68
CA TYR A 38 -6.88 -1.28 0.88
C TYR A 38 -6.10 -1.41 2.19
N TYR A 39 -6.32 -0.51 3.15
CA TYR A 39 -5.82 -0.68 4.51
C TYR A 39 -6.71 -1.66 5.26
N VAL A 40 -6.09 -2.62 5.94
CA VAL A 40 -6.79 -3.61 6.76
C VAL A 40 -6.45 -3.33 8.22
N GLU A 41 -7.48 -3.01 9.00
CA GLU A 41 -7.31 -2.76 10.44
C GLU A 41 -6.67 -3.97 11.13
N GLY A 42 -5.63 -3.73 11.92
CA GLY A 42 -4.86 -4.79 12.61
C GLY A 42 -3.86 -5.56 11.75
N ALA A 43 -4.00 -5.59 10.42
CA ALA A 43 -3.05 -6.26 9.52
C ALA A 43 -2.08 -5.31 8.82
N GLY A 44 -2.50 -4.06 8.57
CA GLY A 44 -1.70 -3.03 7.89
C GLY A 44 -2.13 -2.78 6.44
N GLN A 45 -1.27 -2.08 5.69
CA GLN A 45 -1.57 -1.68 4.31
C GLN A 45 -1.31 -2.83 3.32
N LEU A 46 -2.25 -3.04 2.39
CA LEU A 46 -2.09 -3.92 1.24
C LEU A 46 -1.97 -3.12 -0.06
N CYS A 47 -1.28 -3.68 -1.06
CA CYS A 47 -1.38 -3.17 -2.43
C CYS A 47 -2.69 -3.64 -3.06
N PRO A 48 -3.23 -2.92 -4.07
CA PRO A 48 -4.49 -3.28 -4.72
C PRO A 48 -4.52 -4.73 -5.21
N ALA A 49 -3.42 -5.25 -5.76
CA ALA A 49 -3.34 -6.63 -6.21
C ALA A 49 -3.44 -7.65 -5.07
N CYS A 50 -2.79 -7.38 -3.93
CA CYS A 50 -2.86 -8.25 -2.76
C CYS A 50 -4.23 -8.17 -2.08
N TYR A 51 -4.81 -6.97 -2.01
CA TYR A 51 -6.15 -6.78 -1.48
C TYR A 51 -7.20 -7.51 -2.34
N ALA A 52 -7.12 -7.38 -3.67
CA ALA A 52 -7.98 -8.12 -4.60
C ALA A 52 -7.89 -9.64 -4.38
N ARG A 53 -6.67 -10.17 -4.25
CA ARG A 53 -6.44 -11.60 -3.97
C ARG A 53 -6.96 -12.09 -2.63
N VAL A 54 -7.16 -11.21 -1.65
CA VAL A 54 -7.64 -11.59 -0.32
C VAL A 54 -9.15 -11.38 -0.21
N TYR A 55 -9.65 -10.25 -0.72
CA TYR A 55 -11.03 -9.81 -0.53
C TYR A 55 -11.91 -9.92 -1.77
N GLU A 56 -11.37 -9.77 -2.99
CA GLU A 56 -12.15 -9.91 -4.23
C GLU A 56 -12.23 -11.35 -4.71
N THR A 57 -11.22 -12.18 -4.42
CA THR A 57 -11.24 -13.61 -4.80
C THR A 57 -11.80 -14.51 -3.69
N TRP A 58 -12.79 -14.06 -2.92
CA TRP A 58 -13.55 -14.90 -1.99
C TRP A 58 -14.49 -15.88 -2.74
N ASN A 59 -13.94 -16.57 -3.74
CA ASN A 59 -14.53 -17.71 -4.40
C ASN A 59 -13.68 -18.94 -4.09
N HIS A 60 -14.06 -19.60 -2.99
CA HIS A 60 -13.66 -20.92 -2.51
C HIS A 60 -12.61 -21.70 -3.35
N GLY A 61 -11.37 -21.75 -2.85
CA GLY A 61 -10.39 -22.79 -3.22
C GLY A 61 -9.13 -22.33 -3.97
N GLN A 62 -8.03 -22.20 -3.21
CA GLN A 62 -6.63 -22.18 -3.66
C GLN A 62 -6.11 -20.92 -4.38
N ALA A 63 -5.36 -20.09 -3.65
CA ALA A 63 -4.37 -19.18 -4.26
C ALA A 63 -3.04 -19.17 -3.50
N GLY A 64 -2.64 -20.32 -2.96
CA GLY A 64 -1.28 -20.56 -2.52
C GLY A 64 -0.42 -21.01 -3.70
N LYS A 65 0.03 -20.08 -4.56
CA LYS A 65 1.34 -20.12 -5.26
C LYS A 65 1.57 -18.92 -6.17
N LYS A 66 2.86 -18.56 -6.27
CA LYS A 66 3.56 -17.63 -7.17
C LYS A 66 3.74 -16.20 -6.66
N ALA A 67 4.93 -15.96 -6.08
CA ALA A 67 5.96 -15.13 -6.72
C ALA A 67 7.23 -15.13 -5.87
N ALA A 68 8.20 -15.99 -6.20
CA ALA A 68 9.61 -15.75 -5.89
C ALA A 68 10.38 -16.23 -7.13
N PRO A 69 11.08 -15.34 -7.87
CA PRO A 69 12.07 -15.75 -8.87
C PRO A 69 13.28 -16.42 -8.21
#